data_AF-A0A7Z9HX15-F1
#
_entry.id   AF-A0A7Z9HX15-F1
#
_cell.length_a   1.000
_cell.length_b   1.000
_cell.length_c   1.000
_cell.angle_alpha   90.00
_cell.angle_beta   90.00
_cell.angle_gamma   90.00
#
_symmetry.space_group_name_H-M   'P 1'
#
loop_
_entity.id
_entity.type
_entity.pdbx_description
1 polymer ?
#
loop_
_entity_poly.entity_id
_entity_poly.type
_entity_poly.pdbx_seq_one_letter_code
_entity_poly.pdbx_strand_id
1 'polypeptide(L)'
;MGEKALGKKSKRIDTSAEQEGLTDNPFVSLGDMISGEELPDGVPAPELVKAEILYKRQHPYSVGRTRKGGWPVSKERRAAGKVVTLVGHVSGDTKALLKELQKALGAGGKIDGDAIQLQGDHVETVLQFLDEAFRN
;
A
#
# COMPACT_ATOMS: atom_id res chain seq x y z
N MET A 1 -39.69 35.92 2.00
CA MET A 1 -40.12 34.76 1.19
C MET A 1 -39.06 34.54 0.14
N GLY A 2 -38.24 33.48 0.27
CA GLY A 2 -37.17 33.15 -0.68
C GLY A 2 -37.35 31.71 -1.14
N GLU A 3 -37.70 31.55 -2.42
CA GLU A 3 -38.01 30.29 -3.07
C GLU A 3 -36.78 29.37 -3.19
N LYS A 4 -36.99 28.07 -2.94
CA LYS A 4 -36.01 27.01 -3.15
C LYS A 4 -36.00 26.61 -4.62
N ALA A 5 -34.86 26.74 -5.30
CA ALA A 5 -34.66 26.20 -6.64
C ALA A 5 -34.14 24.75 -6.58
N LEU A 6 -34.97 23.86 -7.13
CA LEU A 6 -34.86 22.42 -7.25
C LEU A 6 -33.85 22.03 -8.34
N GLY A 7 -32.78 21.31 -7.98
CA GLY A 7 -31.77 20.80 -8.92
C GLY A 7 -32.34 19.69 -9.83
N LYS A 8 -32.28 19.91 -11.14
CA LYS A 8 -32.67 18.94 -12.18
C LYS A 8 -31.76 17.70 -12.15
N LYS A 9 -32.34 16.51 -12.04
CA LYS A 9 -31.65 15.22 -12.23
C LYS A 9 -31.58 14.89 -13.73
N SER A 10 -30.38 14.56 -14.22
CA SER A 10 -30.15 14.12 -15.59
C SER A 10 -30.74 12.73 -15.83
N LYS A 11 -31.47 12.57 -16.93
CA LYS A 11 -32.17 11.34 -17.35
C LYS A 11 -31.13 10.30 -17.81
N ARG A 12 -31.11 9.13 -17.17
CA ARG A 12 -30.25 7.98 -17.53
C ARG A 12 -30.84 7.31 -18.78
N ILE A 13 -30.00 6.98 -19.75
CA ILE A 13 -30.40 6.24 -20.96
C ILE A 13 -30.55 4.75 -20.63
N ASP A 14 -31.60 4.13 -21.17
CA ASP A 14 -31.91 2.71 -21.02
C ASP A 14 -31.17 1.93 -22.12
N THR A 15 -30.32 0.97 -21.74
CA THR A 15 -29.46 0.19 -22.67
C THR A 15 -30.10 -1.16 -23.02
N SER A 16 -31.42 -1.18 -23.14
CA SER A 16 -32.19 -2.37 -23.51
C SER A 16 -32.43 -2.35 -25.02
N ALA A 17 -31.39 -2.63 -25.80
CA ALA A 17 -31.52 -2.95 -27.21
C ALA A 17 -30.68 -4.20 -27.51
N GLU A 18 -31.33 -5.21 -28.06
CA GLU A 18 -30.74 -6.48 -28.46
C GLU A 18 -29.65 -6.21 -29.51
N GLN A 19 -28.42 -6.58 -29.17
CA GLN A 19 -27.27 -6.43 -30.06
C GLN A 19 -27.37 -7.49 -31.15
N GLU A 20 -27.92 -7.12 -32.31
CA GLU A 20 -27.76 -7.90 -33.53
C GLU A 20 -26.26 -8.01 -33.83
N GLY A 21 -25.76 -9.24 -33.78
CA GLY A 21 -24.33 -9.55 -33.73
C GLY A 21 -23.60 -9.04 -34.96
N LEU A 22 -22.54 -8.27 -34.72
CA LEU A 22 -21.56 -7.88 -35.74
C LEU A 22 -20.77 -9.14 -36.16
N THR A 23 -21.15 -9.76 -37.27
CA THR A 23 -20.62 -11.08 -37.70
C THR A 23 -19.33 -11.01 -38.53
N ASP A 24 -18.80 -9.82 -38.80
CA ASP A 24 -17.61 -9.62 -39.65
C ASP A 24 -16.33 -9.41 -38.83
N ASN A 25 -16.04 -10.35 -37.92
CA ASN A 25 -14.81 -10.34 -37.14
C ASN A 25 -13.78 -11.27 -37.79
N PRO A 26 -12.67 -10.76 -38.35
CA PRO A 26 -11.67 -11.56 -39.07
C PRO A 26 -10.90 -12.56 -38.18
N PHE A 27 -11.13 -12.51 -36.87
CA PHE A 27 -10.56 -13.42 -35.87
C PHE A 27 -11.53 -14.55 -35.46
N VAL A 28 -12.75 -14.62 -36.02
CA VAL A 28 -13.70 -15.72 -35.74
C VAL A 28 -13.08 -17.08 -36.05
N SER A 29 -12.36 -17.20 -37.17
CA SER A 29 -11.70 -18.45 -37.55
C SER A 29 -10.59 -18.88 -36.58
N LEU A 30 -10.00 -17.94 -35.83
CA LEU A 30 -9.00 -18.27 -34.81
C LEU A 30 -9.67 -18.83 -33.54
N GLY A 31 -10.85 -18.31 -33.17
CA GLY A 31 -11.65 -18.85 -32.07
C GLY A 31 -12.09 -20.29 -32.32
N ASP A 32 -12.47 -20.62 -33.55
CA ASP A 32 -12.87 -21.99 -33.93
C ASP A 32 -11.69 -22.97 -33.91
N MET A 33 -10.51 -22.52 -34.37
CA MET A 33 -9.26 -23.31 -34.33
C MET A 33 -8.78 -23.61 -32.90
N ILE A 34 -9.00 -22.69 -31.95
CA ILE A 34 -8.62 -22.86 -30.54
C ILE A 34 -9.70 -23.66 -29.77
N SER A 35 -10.93 -23.72 -30.27
CA SER A 35 -12.05 -24.40 -29.59
C SER A 35 -12.15 -25.91 -29.91
N GLY A 36 -11.52 -26.38 -30.99
CA GLY A 36 -11.51 -27.78 -31.41
C GLY A 36 -10.35 -28.62 -30.88
N GLU A 37 -9.34 -27.99 -30.30
CA GLU A 37 -8.21 -28.67 -29.67
C GLU A 37 -8.41 -28.54 -28.16
N GLU A 38 -8.71 -29.66 -27.51
CA GLU A 38 -8.70 -29.77 -26.05
C GLU A 38 -7.38 -29.15 -25.57
N LEU A 39 -7.49 -27.98 -24.92
CA LEU A 39 -6.33 -27.28 -24.37
C LEU A 39 -5.51 -28.30 -23.58
N PRO A 40 -4.18 -28.38 -23.78
CA PRO A 40 -3.37 -29.29 -22.97
C PRO A 40 -3.60 -28.95 -21.50
N ASP A 41 -4.15 -29.92 -20.76
CA ASP A 41 -4.47 -29.89 -19.32
C ASP A 41 -3.18 -29.90 -18.47
N GLY A 42 -2.24 -29.03 -18.82
CA GLY A 42 -0.84 -29.16 -18.47
C GLY A 42 -0.05 -27.86 -18.54
N VAL A 43 -0.72 -26.71 -18.52
CA VAL A 43 -0.07 -25.53 -17.95
C VAL A 43 -0.29 -25.60 -16.45
N PRO A 44 0.73 -25.89 -15.61
CA PRO A 44 0.58 -25.71 -14.19
C PRO A 44 0.12 -24.27 -14.01
N ALA A 45 -1.06 -24.07 -13.41
CA ALA A 45 -1.47 -22.77 -12.93
C ALA A 45 -0.23 -22.16 -12.27
N PRO A 46 0.23 -20.97 -12.67
CA PRO A 46 1.39 -20.38 -12.04
C PRO A 46 1.01 -20.19 -10.58
N GLU A 47 1.37 -21.16 -9.75
CA GLU A 47 1.36 -21.03 -8.32
C GLU A 47 2.14 -19.76 -8.11
N LEU A 48 1.48 -18.75 -7.53
CA LEU A 48 2.14 -17.53 -7.10
C LEU A 48 3.19 -17.98 -6.11
N VAL A 49 4.38 -18.27 -6.63
CA VAL A 49 5.55 -18.59 -5.85
C VAL A 49 5.85 -17.26 -5.17
N LYS A 50 5.27 -17.06 -3.98
CA LYS A 50 5.81 -16.16 -2.98
C LYS A 50 7.19 -16.73 -2.75
N ALA A 51 8.15 -16.23 -3.50
CA ALA A 51 9.54 -16.48 -3.26
C ALA A 51 9.78 -15.96 -1.84
N GLU A 52 9.70 -16.85 -0.86
CA GLU A 52 10.17 -16.60 0.50
C GLU A 52 11.68 -16.65 0.40
N ILE A 53 12.21 -15.59 -0.20
CA ILE A 53 13.63 -15.40 -0.28
C ILE A 53 14.07 -15.13 1.15
N LEU A 54 14.67 -16.16 1.77
CA LEU A 54 15.32 -16.10 3.08
C LEU A 54 16.60 -15.26 2.94
N TYR A 55 16.45 -14.01 2.52
CA TYR A 55 17.45 -13.01 2.75
C TYR A 55 17.32 -12.66 4.22
N LYS A 56 18.39 -12.90 4.99
CA LYS A 56 18.66 -12.14 6.21
C LYS A 56 18.22 -10.70 5.90
N ARG A 57 17.16 -10.19 6.54
CA ARG A 57 16.55 -8.90 6.20
C ARG A 57 17.57 -7.80 6.44
N GLN A 58 18.46 -7.62 5.47
CA GLN A 58 19.43 -6.54 5.41
C GLN A 58 18.60 -5.33 4.99
N HIS A 59 17.97 -4.71 5.97
CA HIS A 59 17.29 -3.45 5.72
C HIS A 59 18.33 -2.46 5.20
N PRO A 60 18.03 -1.70 4.13
CA PRO A 60 18.94 -0.67 3.62
C PRO A 60 19.08 0.53 4.58
N TYR A 61 18.43 0.46 5.74
CA TYR A 61 18.45 1.42 6.82
C TYR A 61 18.81 0.75 8.15
N SER A 62 19.30 1.54 9.08
CA SER A 62 19.57 1.13 10.46
C SER A 62 19.02 2.17 11.42
N VAL A 63 18.48 1.71 12.55
CA VAL A 63 18.01 2.57 13.62
C VAL A 63 18.93 2.40 14.82
N GLY A 64 19.65 3.47 15.17
CA GLY A 64 20.54 3.48 16.30
C GLY A 64 19.78 3.39 17.62
N ARG A 65 20.24 2.54 18.55
CA ARG A 65 19.68 2.51 19.91
C ARG A 65 20.09 3.77 20.68
N THR A 66 19.24 4.18 21.62
CA THR A 66 19.56 5.25 22.56
C THR A 66 20.67 4.81 23.52
N ARG A 67 21.29 5.76 24.23
CA ARG A 67 22.30 5.47 25.26
C ARG A 67 21.78 4.55 26.39
N LYS A 68 20.46 4.47 26.58
CA LYS A 68 19.80 3.55 27.54
C LYS A 68 19.49 2.17 26.95
N GLY A 69 19.83 1.92 25.67
CA GLY A 69 19.61 0.65 24.98
C GLY A 69 18.21 0.47 24.38
N GLY A 70 17.28 1.39 24.61
CA GLY A 70 15.94 1.38 24.01
C GLY A 70 15.89 2.05 22.63
N TRP A 71 14.80 1.84 21.90
CA TRP A 71 14.55 2.49 20.61
C TRP A 71 14.32 4.00 20.77
N PRO A 72 14.83 4.83 19.84
CA PRO A 72 14.75 6.30 19.88
C PRO A 72 13.36 6.81 19.42
N VAL A 73 12.29 6.34 20.06
CA VAL A 73 10.91 6.72 19.74
C VAL A 73 10.37 7.64 20.82
N SER A 74 9.86 8.80 20.44
CA SER A 74 9.28 9.78 21.36
C SER A 74 7.93 10.28 20.85
N LYS A 75 7.00 10.57 21.76
CA LYS A 75 5.77 11.31 21.42
C LYS A 75 5.98 12.79 21.64
N GLU A 76 5.56 13.61 20.69
CA GLU A 76 5.58 15.06 20.78
C GLU A 76 4.18 15.63 20.56
N ARG A 77 3.79 16.59 21.41
CA ARG A 77 2.54 17.35 21.26
C ARG A 77 2.87 18.71 20.67
N ARG A 78 2.37 18.96 19.46
CA ARG A 78 2.49 20.23 18.73
C ARG A 78 1.33 21.16 19.08
N ALA A 79 1.46 22.41 18.63
CA ALA A 79 0.39 23.40 18.72
C ALA A 79 -0.94 22.86 18.14
N ALA A 80 -2.06 23.35 18.70
CA ALA A 80 -3.41 22.92 18.34
C ALA A 80 -3.74 21.43 18.62
N GLY A 81 -3.10 20.83 19.63
CA GLY A 81 -3.44 19.47 20.09
C GLY A 81 -3.01 18.34 19.15
N LYS A 82 -2.20 18.66 18.12
CA LYS A 82 -1.68 17.66 17.19
C LYS A 82 -0.63 16.81 17.91
N VAL A 83 -0.81 15.50 17.88
CA VAL A 83 0.17 14.54 18.39
C VAL A 83 0.96 13.97 17.22
N VAL A 84 2.28 13.93 17.35
CA VAL A 84 3.19 13.32 16.38
C VAL A 84 4.13 12.37 17.09
N THR A 85 4.49 11.28 16.43
CA THR A 85 5.49 10.33 16.89
C THR A 85 6.81 10.59 16.15
N LEU A 86 7.89 10.77 16.90
CA LEU A 86 9.24 11.03 16.40
C LEU A 86 10.07 9.77 16.53
N VAL A 87 10.72 9.35 15.45
CA VAL A 87 11.70 8.26 15.42
C VAL A 87 13.05 8.85 15.02
N GLY A 88 14.02 8.85 15.94
CA GLY A 88 15.36 9.41 15.71
C GLY A 88 16.41 8.36 15.37
N HIS A 89 17.65 8.83 15.17
CA HIS A 89 18.84 7.97 14.92
C HIS A 89 18.66 7.05 13.71
N VAL A 90 18.04 7.55 12.64
CA VAL A 90 17.79 6.76 11.43
C VAL A 90 18.88 7.02 10.42
N SER A 91 19.73 6.03 10.17
CA SER A 91 20.82 6.11 9.20
C SER A 91 20.58 5.19 8.00
N GLY A 92 21.17 5.53 6.85
CA GLY A 92 20.99 4.79 5.59
C GLY A 92 19.78 5.29 4.81
N ASP A 93 18.94 4.38 4.29
CA ASP A 93 17.78 4.74 3.48
C ASP A 93 16.53 5.07 4.33
N THR A 94 16.46 6.32 4.82
CA THR A 94 15.33 6.81 5.63
C THR A 94 13.99 6.73 4.89
N LYS A 95 13.99 6.79 3.55
CA LYS A 95 12.78 6.71 2.73
C LYS A 95 12.18 5.31 2.74
N ALA A 96 13.01 4.27 2.68
CA ALA A 96 12.58 2.88 2.80
C ALA A 96 11.94 2.64 4.16
N LEU A 97 12.60 3.07 5.26
CA LEU A 97 12.02 2.96 6.60
C LEU A 97 10.68 3.68 6.70
N LEU A 98 10.57 4.89 6.15
CA LEU A 98 9.32 5.65 6.13
C LEU A 98 8.22 4.90 5.38
N LYS A 99 8.51 4.31 4.21
CA LYS A 99 7.52 3.53 3.45
C LYS A 99 7.05 2.29 4.22
N GLU A 100 7.95 1.60 4.92
CA GLU A 100 7.59 0.43 5.72
C GLU A 100 6.76 0.83 6.94
N LEU A 101 7.11 1.93 7.62
CA LEU A 101 6.31 2.50 8.70
C LEU A 101 4.92 2.93 8.20
N GLN A 102 4.83 3.62 7.06
CA GLN A 102 3.55 4.00 6.46
C GLN A 102 2.69 2.77 6.12
N LYS A 103 3.31 1.69 5.64
CA LYS A 103 2.62 0.43 5.35
C LYS A 103 2.13 -0.27 6.62
N ALA A 104 2.92 -0.27 7.69
CA ALA A 104 2.57 -0.89 8.96
C ALA A 104 1.49 -0.11 9.73
N LEU A 105 1.55 1.23 9.67
CA LEU A 105 0.72 2.12 10.50
C LEU A 105 -0.50 2.68 9.76
N GLY A 106 -0.47 2.72 8.42
CA GLY A 106 -1.46 3.44 7.62
C GLY A 106 -1.44 4.96 7.85
N ALA A 107 -0.41 5.48 8.51
CA ALA A 107 -0.30 6.89 8.89
C ALA A 107 0.66 7.64 7.96
N GLY A 108 0.36 8.92 7.72
CA GLY A 108 1.26 9.81 7.01
C GLY A 108 2.50 10.14 7.84
N GLY A 109 3.61 10.44 7.16
CA GLY A 109 4.85 10.81 7.82
C GLY A 109 5.74 11.70 6.96
N LYS A 110 6.70 12.37 7.59
CA LYS A 110 7.67 13.26 6.97
C LYS A 110 9.07 12.95 7.50
N ILE A 111 10.07 13.05 6.63
CA ILE A 111 11.49 12.98 7.01
C ILE A 111 11.95 14.37 7.44
N ASP A 112 12.59 14.44 8.59
CA ASP A 112 13.15 15.65 9.19
C ASP A 112 14.62 15.39 9.55
N GLY A 113 15.51 15.59 8.58
CA GLY A 113 16.92 15.25 8.72
C GLY A 113 17.13 13.76 9.00
N ASP A 114 17.66 13.44 10.17
CA ASP A 114 17.93 12.08 10.66
C ASP A 114 16.73 11.47 11.44
N ALA A 115 15.62 12.21 11.54
CA ALA A 115 14.42 11.76 12.23
C ALA A 115 13.24 11.58 11.27
N ILE A 116 12.33 10.68 11.61
CA ILE A 116 11.04 10.50 10.94
C ILE A 116 9.93 10.98 11.88
N GLN A 117 9.09 11.88 11.36
CA GLN A 117 7.87 12.35 12.02
C GLN A 117 6.68 11.59 11.46
N LEU A 118 5.93 10.93 12.32
CA LEU A 118 4.68 10.24 11.98
C LEU A 118 3.51 11.02 12.60
N GLN A 119 2.42 11.17 11.84
CA GLN A 119 1.21 11.80 12.34
C GLN A 119 0.48 10.82 13.27
N GLY A 120 0.08 11.30 14.45
CA GLY A 120 -0.64 10.48 15.45
C GLY A 120 0.25 9.93 16.56
N ASP A 121 -0.40 9.30 17.52
CA ASP A 121 0.25 8.57 18.62
C ASP A 121 0.37 7.10 18.22
N HIS A 122 1.58 6.71 17.85
CA HIS A 122 1.88 5.36 17.35
C HIS A 122 3.13 4.77 18.01
N VAL A 123 3.49 5.26 19.19
CA VAL A 123 4.72 4.87 19.89
C VAL A 123 4.81 3.36 20.07
N GLU A 124 3.76 2.73 20.60
CA GLU A 124 3.76 1.28 20.89
C GLU A 124 3.88 0.44 19.62
N THR A 125 3.13 0.81 18.57
CA THR A 125 3.17 0.12 17.28
C THR A 125 4.53 0.27 16.59
N VAL A 126 5.14 1.45 16.66
CA VAL A 126 6.48 1.69 16.12
C VAL A 126 7.52 0.88 16.90
N LEU A 127 7.43 0.82 18.24
CA LEU A 127 8.32 0.01 19.05
C LEU A 127 8.23 -1.47 18.70
N GLN A 128 7.01 -1.99 18.53
CA GLN A 128 6.78 -3.38 18.11
C GLN A 128 7.32 -3.65 16.71
N PHE A 129 7.08 -2.73 15.76
CA PHE A 129 7.63 -2.82 14.41
C PHE A 129 9.16 -2.87 14.42
N LEU A 130 9.81 -2.00 15.21
CA LEU A 130 11.28 -2.00 15.32
C LEU A 130 11.81 -3.27 16.00
N ASP A 131 11.12 -3.78 17.03
CA ASP A 131 11.49 -5.06 17.64
C ASP A 131 11.42 -6.20 16.63
N GLU A 132 10.33 -6.31 15.87
CA GLU A 132 10.15 -7.36 14.87
C GLU A 132 11.10 -7.20 13.68
N ALA A 133 11.29 -5.99 13.18
CA ALA A 133 12.14 -5.70 12.03
C ALA A 133 13.63 -5.97 12.31
N PHE A 134 14.08 -5.77 13.56
CA PHE A 134 15.46 -5.94 13.99
C PHE A 134 15.65 -7.11 14.98
N ARG A 135 14.66 -8.02 15.07
CA ARG A 135 14.79 -9.28 15.82
C ARG A 135 15.83 -10.15 15.11
N ASN A 136 16.91 -10.46 15.81
CA ASN A 136 18.03 -11.25 15.29
C ASN A 136 17.76 -12.76 15.41
#